data_AF-A0A8B6BL90-F1
#
_entry.id   AF-A0A8B6BL90-F1
#
_cell.length_a   1.000
_cell.length_b   1.000
_cell.length_c   1.000
_cell.angle_alpha   90.00
_cell.angle_beta   90.00
_cell.angle_gamma   90.00
#
_symmetry.space_group_name_H-M   'P 1'
#
loop_
_entity.id
_entity.type
_entity.pdbx_description
1 polymer ?
#
loop_
_entity_poly.entity_id
_entity_poly.type
_entity_poly.pdbx_seq_one_letter_code
_entity_poly.pdbx_strand_id
1 'polypeptide(L)'
;MSSSESESSDVSSSQSETNFDECGQFGYILEPEYTEEELQQIEAEETSRQQDILNNPRKFDTNWCSCKNCIVMPLPAECFCCHEFTLLEEKMNLGECVTENTDFRIVCLNPVVLETSYISFLRYKRHRGRAPDVLTNRQSRLMAYRQFVCWVRKGQPLGKKHRIILPACVVNVIRKEFPSLDGVYEGFKECESDTSDSE
;
A
#
# COMPACT_ATOMS: atom_id res chain seq x y z
N MET A 1 72.04 -9.68 -58.74
CA MET A 1 72.83 -10.78 -58.16
C MET A 1 72.06 -11.33 -56.98
N SER A 2 71.72 -12.63 -57.03
CA SER A 2 71.54 -13.58 -55.92
C SER A 2 70.57 -13.25 -54.79
N SER A 3 69.81 -14.15 -54.18
CA SER A 3 69.45 -15.58 -54.36
C SER A 3 68.43 -15.91 -53.24
N SER A 4 67.57 -16.92 -53.47
CA SER A 4 67.08 -17.97 -52.51
C SER A 4 66.52 -17.57 -51.12
N GLU A 5 65.22 -17.76 -50.80
CA GLU A 5 64.45 -19.00 -50.44
C GLU A 5 64.43 -19.34 -48.94
N SER A 6 63.22 -19.44 -48.36
CA SER A 6 62.74 -20.48 -47.40
C SER A 6 61.21 -20.30 -47.23
N GLU A 7 60.38 -21.23 -47.73
CA GLU A 7 59.65 -22.28 -46.96
C GLU A 7 58.54 -21.72 -46.04
N SER A 8 57.31 -22.23 -45.94
CA SER A 8 56.60 -23.39 -46.51
C SER A 8 55.11 -23.24 -46.13
N SER A 9 54.26 -24.07 -46.72
CA SER A 9 52.80 -23.96 -46.80
C SER A 9 52.01 -24.66 -45.66
N ASP A 10 50.71 -24.34 -45.66
CA ASP A 10 49.55 -25.17 -45.31
C ASP A 10 48.95 -25.20 -43.89
N VAL A 11 47.77 -24.57 -43.80
CA VAL A 11 46.45 -25.12 -43.46
C VAL A 11 46.30 -25.95 -42.17
N SER A 12 45.42 -25.50 -41.26
CA SER A 12 44.19 -26.22 -40.91
C SER A 12 43.37 -25.53 -39.82
N SER A 13 42.05 -25.52 -40.08
CA SER A 13 40.97 -25.14 -39.19
C SER A 13 41.04 -25.74 -37.79
N SER A 14 40.60 -24.96 -36.80
CA SER A 14 39.89 -25.51 -35.64
C SER A 14 38.86 -24.49 -35.17
N GLN A 15 37.61 -24.85 -35.41
CA GLN A 15 36.42 -24.22 -34.85
C GLN A 15 36.49 -24.36 -33.33
N SER A 16 36.30 -23.26 -32.59
CA SER A 16 35.89 -23.33 -31.19
C SER A 16 34.51 -22.71 -31.10
N GLU A 17 33.53 -23.61 -31.04
CA GLU A 17 32.15 -23.33 -30.70
C GLU A 17 32.12 -22.66 -29.32
N THR A 18 31.75 -21.39 -29.29
CA THR A 18 31.40 -20.74 -28.04
C THR A 18 29.95 -21.09 -27.74
N ASN A 19 29.76 -22.13 -26.94
CA ASN A 19 28.51 -22.41 -26.24
C ASN A 19 28.20 -21.22 -25.32
N PHE A 20 27.42 -20.27 -25.81
CA PHE A 20 26.72 -19.31 -24.97
C PHE A 20 25.44 -20.00 -24.53
N ASP A 21 25.40 -20.44 -23.27
CA ASP A 21 24.16 -20.88 -22.61
C ASP A 21 23.18 -19.70 -22.58
N GLU A 22 22.40 -19.56 -23.65
CA GLU A 22 21.40 -18.52 -23.88
C GLU A 22 20.11 -18.89 -23.14
N CYS A 23 20.18 -18.99 -21.82
CA CYS A 23 19.00 -19.10 -20.96
C CYS A 23 18.96 -17.84 -20.08
N GLY A 24 18.48 -16.72 -20.63
CA GLY A 24 18.38 -15.51 -19.82
C GLY A 24 17.88 -14.22 -20.46
N GLN A 25 17.43 -14.19 -21.72
CA GLN A 25 17.17 -12.91 -22.38
C GLN A 25 15.89 -12.84 -23.23
N PHE A 26 14.86 -13.60 -22.88
CA PHE A 26 13.56 -13.55 -23.57
C PHE A 26 12.38 -13.24 -22.65
N GLY A 27 12.61 -12.50 -21.55
CA GLY A 27 11.52 -12.10 -20.65
C GLY A 27 10.43 -11.27 -21.33
N TYR A 28 10.79 -10.48 -22.35
CA TYR A 28 9.87 -9.55 -23.04
C TYR A 28 9.20 -10.15 -24.30
N ILE A 29 9.53 -11.38 -24.71
CA ILE A 29 8.90 -12.01 -25.89
C ILE A 29 7.47 -12.49 -25.62
N LEU A 30 7.13 -12.69 -24.34
CA LEU A 30 5.81 -13.16 -23.90
C LEU A 30 4.95 -12.02 -23.34
N GLU A 31 5.37 -10.76 -23.46
CA GLU A 31 4.51 -9.63 -23.09
C GLU A 31 3.42 -9.49 -24.16
N PRO A 32 2.13 -9.43 -23.77
CA PRO A 32 1.06 -9.22 -24.72
C PRO A 32 1.24 -7.86 -25.41
N GLU A 33 1.31 -7.88 -26.75
CA GLU A 33 1.30 -6.67 -27.55
C GLU A 33 -0.12 -6.11 -27.58
N TYR A 34 -0.32 -4.94 -26.96
CA TYR A 34 -1.59 -4.24 -27.03
C TYR A 34 -1.74 -3.55 -28.39
N THR A 35 -2.90 -3.73 -29.01
CA THR A 35 -3.26 -2.91 -30.17
C THR A 35 -3.44 -1.46 -29.76
N GLU A 36 -3.24 -0.53 -30.70
CA GLU A 36 -3.46 0.91 -30.47
C GLU A 36 -4.88 1.20 -29.98
N GLU A 37 -5.87 0.42 -30.43
CA GLU A 37 -7.26 0.52 -29.98
C GLU A 37 -7.43 0.07 -28.53
N GLU A 38 -6.75 -0.99 -28.09
CA GLU A 38 -6.75 -1.45 -26.70
C GLU A 38 -6.03 -0.46 -25.77
N LEU A 39 -4.91 0.13 -26.21
CA LEU A 39 -4.22 1.17 -25.46
C LEU A 39 -5.12 2.40 -25.24
N GLN A 40 -5.83 2.83 -26.28
CA GLN A 40 -6.80 3.94 -26.18
C GLN A 40 -7.97 3.59 -25.25
N GLN A 41 -8.44 2.34 -25.25
CA GLN A 41 -9.48 1.90 -24.32
C GLN A 41 -8.98 1.91 -22.87
N ILE A 42 -7.78 1.42 -22.60
CA ILE A 42 -7.18 1.43 -21.26
C ILE A 42 -7.03 2.88 -20.77
N GLU A 43 -6.51 3.78 -21.60
CA GLU A 43 -6.36 5.19 -21.26
C GLU A 43 -7.73 5.87 -21.05
N ALA A 44 -8.72 5.57 -21.88
CA ALA A 44 -10.08 6.07 -21.73
C ALA A 44 -10.75 5.57 -20.42
N GLU A 45 -10.54 4.31 -20.05
CA GLU A 45 -11.00 3.77 -18.78
C GLU A 45 -10.30 4.42 -17.58
N GLU A 46 -8.99 4.62 -17.65
CA GLU A 46 -8.24 5.25 -16.57
C GLU A 46 -8.64 6.72 -16.39
N THR A 47 -8.78 7.46 -17.48
CA THR A 47 -9.26 8.85 -17.45
C THR A 47 -10.69 8.96 -16.94
N SER A 48 -11.58 8.04 -17.33
CA SER A 48 -12.95 7.95 -16.80
C SER A 48 -12.95 7.72 -15.29
N ARG A 49 -12.18 6.74 -14.78
CA ARG A 49 -12.04 6.49 -13.34
C ARG A 49 -11.49 7.71 -12.59
N GLN A 50 -10.52 8.41 -13.17
CA GLN A 50 -9.99 9.64 -12.59
C GLN A 50 -11.05 10.76 -12.56
N GLN A 51 -11.85 10.90 -13.61
CA GLN A 51 -12.95 11.87 -13.65
C GLN A 51 -14.02 11.55 -12.60
N ASP A 52 -14.41 10.29 -12.42
CA ASP A 52 -15.35 9.86 -11.38
C ASP A 52 -14.83 10.18 -9.98
N ILE A 53 -13.53 9.96 -9.75
CA ILE A 53 -12.87 10.32 -8.49
C ILE A 53 -12.92 11.83 -8.26
N LEU A 54 -12.68 12.64 -9.29
CA LEU A 54 -12.68 14.10 -9.20
C LEU A 54 -14.08 14.68 -9.02
N ASN A 55 -15.09 14.13 -9.70
CA ASN A 55 -16.46 14.62 -9.68
C ASN A 55 -17.25 14.18 -8.43
N ASN A 56 -16.67 13.36 -7.57
CA ASN A 56 -17.37 12.86 -6.40
C ASN A 56 -17.70 13.99 -5.40
N PRO A 57 -18.98 14.19 -5.02
CA PRO A 57 -19.39 15.29 -4.14
C PRO A 57 -18.73 15.24 -2.76
N ARG A 58 -18.35 14.06 -2.26
CA ARG A 58 -17.66 13.91 -0.96
C ARG A 58 -16.26 14.52 -0.94
N LYS A 59 -15.72 14.89 -2.10
CA LYS A 59 -14.39 15.46 -2.25
C LYS A 59 -14.35 16.99 -2.21
N PHE A 60 -15.51 17.64 -2.33
CA PHE A 60 -15.60 19.10 -2.32
C PHE A 60 -16.00 19.62 -0.95
N ASP A 61 -16.99 18.97 -0.32
CA ASP A 61 -17.56 19.42 0.95
C ASP A 61 -17.53 18.32 2.01
N THR A 62 -17.63 18.73 3.28
CA THR A 62 -17.77 17.85 4.44
C THR A 62 -19.23 17.64 4.86
N ASN A 63 -20.21 17.86 3.96
CA ASN A 63 -21.65 17.72 4.26
C ASN A 63 -22.06 16.29 4.64
N TRP A 64 -21.25 15.29 4.29
CA TRP A 64 -21.41 13.89 4.69
C TRP A 64 -20.95 13.63 6.15
N CYS A 65 -20.24 14.56 6.77
CA CYS A 65 -19.73 14.40 8.13
C CYS A 65 -20.80 14.78 9.17
N SER A 66 -21.14 13.82 10.03
CA SER A 66 -22.01 14.08 11.20
C SER A 66 -21.24 14.39 12.50
N CYS A 67 -19.95 14.04 12.58
CA CYS A 67 -19.12 14.20 13.79
C CYS A 67 -18.33 15.52 13.88
N LYS A 68 -18.41 16.37 12.85
CA LYS A 68 -17.72 17.68 12.71
C LYS A 68 -16.19 17.67 12.69
N ASN A 69 -15.53 16.54 12.95
CA ASN A 69 -14.07 16.41 12.99
C ASN A 69 -13.45 15.77 11.73
N CYS A 70 -14.25 15.39 10.74
CA CYS A 70 -13.74 14.84 9.48
C CYS A 70 -13.14 15.92 8.58
N ILE A 71 -12.21 15.51 7.71
CA ILE A 71 -11.65 16.32 6.64
C ILE A 71 -11.90 15.65 5.30
N VAL A 72 -11.81 16.43 4.22
CA VAL A 72 -11.78 15.89 2.86
C VAL A 72 -10.49 15.09 2.68
N MET A 73 -10.62 13.87 2.16
CA MET A 73 -9.52 12.95 1.92
C MET A 73 -9.18 12.87 0.41
N PRO A 74 -7.95 12.47 0.04
CA PRO A 74 -7.54 12.39 -1.37
C PRO A 74 -8.35 11.42 -2.21
N LEU A 75 -8.90 10.35 -1.61
CA LEU A 75 -9.78 9.40 -2.27
C LEU A 75 -11.22 9.57 -1.75
N PRO A 76 -12.23 9.61 -2.62
CA PRO A 76 -13.63 9.71 -2.19
C PRO A 76 -14.07 8.57 -1.28
N ALA A 77 -13.51 7.36 -1.49
CA ALA A 77 -13.75 6.21 -0.62
C ALA A 77 -13.25 6.46 0.83
N GLU A 78 -12.23 7.30 1.02
CA GLU A 78 -11.70 7.68 2.34
C GLU A 78 -12.50 8.81 3.02
N CYS A 79 -13.39 9.49 2.28
CA CYS A 79 -14.31 10.49 2.83
C CYS A 79 -15.49 9.80 3.55
N PHE A 80 -15.17 9.19 4.69
CA PHE A 80 -16.06 8.33 5.47
C PHE A 80 -16.15 8.79 6.94
N CYS A 81 -17.37 8.94 7.48
CA CYS A 81 -17.58 9.45 8.84
C CYS A 81 -17.50 8.33 9.89
N CYS A 82 -17.10 8.65 11.13
CA CYS A 82 -17.09 7.64 12.22
C CYS A 82 -18.49 7.15 12.60
N HIS A 83 -19.53 7.96 12.37
CA HIS A 83 -20.93 7.54 12.59
C HIS A 83 -21.47 6.59 11.51
N GLU A 84 -20.85 6.54 10.33
CA GLU A 84 -21.18 5.53 9.30
C GLU A 84 -20.51 4.18 9.61
N PHE A 85 -19.58 4.14 10.58
CA PHE A 85 -18.81 2.95 10.91
C PHE A 85 -19.58 2.06 11.89
N THR A 86 -20.28 1.06 11.37
CA THR A 86 -21.13 0.12 12.14
C THR A 86 -20.41 -0.52 13.34
N LEU A 87 -19.10 -0.77 13.22
CA LEU A 87 -18.34 -1.40 14.30
C LEU A 87 -18.14 -0.48 15.53
N LEU A 88 -18.41 0.81 15.42
CA LEU A 88 -18.27 1.77 16.51
C LEU A 88 -19.56 2.00 17.31
N GLU A 89 -20.70 1.46 16.89
CA GLU A 89 -22.01 1.71 17.52
C GLU A 89 -22.01 1.42 19.03
N GLU A 90 -21.31 0.37 19.48
CA GLU A 90 -21.21 0.00 20.90
C GLU A 90 -20.19 0.84 21.69
N LYS A 91 -19.31 1.58 21.01
CA LYS A 91 -18.14 2.27 21.59
C LYS A 91 -18.27 3.79 21.62
N MET A 92 -19.34 4.32 21.01
CA MET A 92 -19.57 5.74 20.87
C MET A 92 -20.89 6.14 21.51
N ASN A 93 -20.88 7.29 22.20
CA ASN A 93 -22.11 7.93 22.63
C ASN A 93 -22.79 8.62 21.45
N LEU A 94 -24.12 8.76 21.52
CA LEU A 94 -24.90 9.47 20.52
C LEU A 94 -24.40 10.90 20.34
N GLY A 95 -23.86 11.20 19.16
CA GLY A 95 -23.45 12.55 18.75
C GLY A 95 -22.00 12.94 19.07
N GLU A 96 -21.23 12.11 19.76
CA GLU A 96 -19.80 12.37 20.04
C GLU A 96 -18.90 11.79 18.95
N CYS A 97 -17.76 12.42 18.67
CA CYS A 97 -16.79 11.88 17.73
C CYS A 97 -15.93 10.79 18.39
N VAL A 98 -15.53 9.77 17.62
CA VAL A 98 -14.70 8.67 18.16
C VAL A 98 -13.35 9.17 18.66
N THR A 99 -12.86 10.26 18.07
CA THR A 99 -11.59 10.86 18.43
C THR A 99 -11.61 11.57 19.77
N GLU A 100 -12.79 11.92 20.29
CA GLU A 100 -12.97 12.55 21.60
C GLU A 100 -13.01 11.51 22.73
N ASN A 101 -13.20 10.23 22.40
CA ASN A 101 -13.19 9.15 23.37
C ASN A 101 -11.78 8.99 23.99
N THR A 102 -11.73 8.87 25.32
CA THR A 102 -10.50 8.62 26.07
C THR A 102 -9.81 7.33 25.65
N ASP A 103 -10.58 6.29 25.35
CA ASP A 103 -10.07 4.99 24.93
C ASP A 103 -9.35 5.09 23.59
N PHE A 104 -9.89 5.89 22.66
CA PHE A 104 -9.26 6.13 21.37
C PHE A 104 -7.87 6.75 21.56
N ARG A 105 -7.78 7.77 22.42
CA ARG A 105 -6.50 8.44 22.71
C ARG A 105 -5.50 7.48 23.37
N ILE A 106 -5.94 6.66 24.32
CA ILE A 106 -5.06 5.68 24.98
C ILE A 106 -4.58 4.62 24.00
N VAL A 107 -5.47 4.08 23.16
CA VAL A 107 -5.16 2.95 22.28
C VAL A 107 -4.37 3.39 21.04
N CYS A 108 -4.74 4.52 20.43
CA CYS A 108 -4.23 4.90 19.11
C CYS A 108 -3.15 5.99 19.15
N LEU A 109 -3.08 6.80 20.21
CA LEU A 109 -2.15 7.94 20.29
C LEU A 109 -1.04 7.75 21.32
N ASN A 110 -1.19 6.84 22.30
CA ASN A 110 -0.17 6.63 23.33
C ASN A 110 1.07 5.89 22.77
N PRO A 111 2.27 6.49 22.78
CA PRO A 111 3.48 5.87 22.23
C PRO A 111 3.82 4.50 22.85
N VAL A 112 3.65 4.36 24.17
CA VAL A 112 3.97 3.11 24.89
C VAL A 112 3.05 1.96 24.45
N VAL A 113 1.77 2.28 24.21
CA VAL A 113 0.80 1.30 23.69
C VAL A 113 1.17 0.91 22.26
N LEU A 114 1.54 1.89 21.42
CA LEU A 114 1.95 1.62 20.04
C LEU A 114 3.23 0.79 19.98
N GLU A 115 4.23 1.06 20.82
CA GLU A 115 5.46 0.27 20.96
C GLU A 115 5.16 -1.18 21.36
N THR A 116 4.34 -1.36 22.39
CA THR A 116 3.91 -2.70 22.85
C THR A 116 3.16 -3.45 21.74
N SER A 117 2.31 -2.74 21.01
CA SER A 117 1.59 -3.30 19.87
C SER A 117 2.52 -3.69 18.71
N TYR A 118 3.57 -2.91 18.47
CA TYR A 118 4.56 -3.17 17.44
C TYR A 118 5.37 -4.44 17.78
N ILE A 119 5.79 -4.60 19.03
CA ILE A 119 6.44 -5.82 19.53
C ILE A 119 5.53 -7.03 19.28
N SER A 120 4.25 -6.91 19.62
CA SER A 120 3.26 -7.97 19.40
C SER A 120 3.08 -8.31 17.92
N PHE A 121 3.07 -7.29 17.06
CA PHE A 121 3.02 -7.46 15.61
C PHE A 121 4.26 -8.17 15.04
N LEU A 122 5.47 -7.85 15.51
CA LEU A 122 6.70 -8.54 15.10
C LEU A 122 6.66 -10.02 15.48
N ARG A 123 6.18 -10.33 16.69
CA ARG A 123 6.01 -11.72 17.16
C ARG A 123 5.04 -12.49 16.27
N TYR A 124 3.90 -11.88 15.94
CA TYR A 124 2.91 -12.48 15.03
C TYR A 124 3.51 -12.79 13.65
N LYS A 125 4.30 -11.85 13.09
CA LYS A 125 4.99 -12.05 11.81
C LYS A 125 6.20 -12.98 11.88
N ARG A 126 6.54 -13.53 13.04
CA ARG A 126 7.72 -14.36 13.28
C ARG A 126 9.02 -13.68 12.82
N HIS A 127 9.08 -12.35 12.87
CA HIS A 127 10.31 -11.61 12.59
C HIS A 127 11.34 -11.92 13.66
N ARG A 128 12.56 -12.27 13.24
CA ARG A 128 13.69 -12.47 14.14
C ARG A 128 14.35 -11.12 14.41
N GLY A 129 14.43 -10.71 15.67
CA GLY A 129 15.08 -9.45 16.07
C GLY A 129 14.37 -8.75 17.23
N ARG A 130 15.03 -7.71 17.76
CA ARG A 130 14.47 -6.80 18.77
C ARG A 130 13.71 -5.67 18.06
N ALA A 131 12.57 -5.26 18.62
CA ALA A 131 11.91 -4.02 18.20
C ALA A 131 12.87 -2.82 18.38
N PRO A 132 12.75 -1.77 17.54
CA PRO A 132 13.51 -0.55 17.75
C PRO A 132 13.12 0.08 19.09
N ASP A 133 14.06 0.80 19.70
CA ASP A 133 13.82 1.47 21.00
C ASP A 133 12.82 2.64 20.86
N VAL A 134 12.75 3.27 19.68
CA VAL A 134 11.78 4.33 19.37
C VAL A 134 11.17 4.04 18.00
N LEU A 135 9.83 4.12 17.91
CA LEU A 135 9.13 4.01 16.64
C LEU A 135 9.23 5.31 15.83
N THR A 136 9.49 5.17 14.53
CA THR A 136 9.35 6.31 13.60
C THR A 136 7.89 6.73 13.49
N ASN A 137 7.61 8.01 13.17
CA ASN A 137 6.24 8.48 12.96
C ASN A 137 5.47 7.63 11.93
N ARG A 138 6.14 7.16 10.88
CA ARG A 138 5.53 6.24 9.90
C ARG A 138 5.10 4.92 10.56
N GLN A 139 5.96 4.32 11.38
CA GLN A 139 5.63 3.09 12.11
C GLN A 139 4.50 3.35 13.12
N SER A 140 4.55 4.45 13.88
CA SER A 140 3.51 4.84 14.83
C SER A 140 2.16 5.02 14.16
N ARG A 141 2.07 5.72 13.01
CA ARG A 141 0.83 5.82 12.21
C ARG A 141 0.29 4.45 11.82
N LEU A 142 1.14 3.59 11.27
CA LEU A 142 0.73 2.25 10.82
C LEU A 142 0.25 1.38 11.99
N MET A 143 0.88 1.50 13.16
CA MET A 143 0.43 0.81 14.37
C MET A 143 -0.87 1.39 14.90
N ALA A 144 -1.04 2.71 14.91
CA ALA A 144 -2.26 3.37 15.33
C ALA A 144 -3.46 2.93 14.48
N TYR A 145 -3.31 2.87 13.16
CA TYR A 145 -4.35 2.33 12.26
C TYR A 145 -4.72 0.88 12.59
N ARG A 146 -3.71 0.03 12.84
CA ARG A 146 -3.93 -1.38 13.21
C ARG A 146 -4.60 -1.50 14.59
N GLN A 147 -4.16 -0.71 15.56
CA GLN A 147 -4.71 -0.71 16.91
C GLN A 147 -6.15 -0.24 16.93
N PHE A 148 -6.49 0.78 16.15
CA PHE A 148 -7.88 1.22 15.99
C PHE A 148 -8.76 0.07 15.48
N VAL A 149 -8.37 -0.58 14.38
CA VAL A 149 -9.13 -1.70 13.81
C VAL A 149 -9.23 -2.86 14.81
N CYS A 150 -8.14 -3.18 15.50
CA CYS A 150 -8.11 -4.20 16.53
C CYS A 150 -9.08 -3.89 17.68
N TRP A 151 -9.06 -2.66 18.19
CA TRP A 151 -9.92 -2.20 19.28
C TRP A 151 -11.40 -2.23 18.90
N VAL A 152 -11.72 -1.69 17.73
CA VAL A 152 -13.10 -1.61 17.24
C VAL A 152 -13.67 -3.01 16.96
N ARG A 153 -12.85 -3.95 16.46
CA ARG A 153 -13.24 -5.34 16.21
C ARG A 153 -13.03 -6.28 17.40
N LYS A 154 -12.73 -5.75 18.59
CA LYS A 154 -12.46 -6.56 19.80
C LYS A 154 -11.43 -7.68 19.56
N GLY A 155 -10.40 -7.40 18.76
CA GLY A 155 -9.32 -8.35 18.43
C GLY A 155 -9.66 -9.38 17.35
N GLN A 156 -10.86 -9.35 16.76
CA GLN A 156 -11.21 -10.28 15.70
C GLN A 156 -10.39 -10.04 14.43
N PRO A 157 -9.79 -11.09 13.83
CA PRO A 157 -9.01 -10.95 12.61
C PRO A 157 -9.90 -10.46 11.44
N LEU A 158 -9.29 -9.74 10.49
CA LEU A 158 -9.94 -9.35 9.23
C LEU A 158 -10.01 -10.51 8.22
N GLY A 159 -9.10 -11.49 8.35
CA GLY A 159 -8.86 -12.49 7.30
C GLY A 159 -7.93 -11.97 6.21
N LYS A 160 -7.55 -12.84 5.27
CA LYS A 160 -6.74 -12.46 4.10
C LYS A 160 -7.61 -11.64 3.13
N LYS A 161 -6.99 -10.74 2.35
CA LYS A 161 -7.60 -9.90 1.30
C LYS A 161 -8.68 -8.90 1.76
N HIS A 162 -9.12 -8.92 3.01
CA HIS A 162 -10.02 -7.89 3.54
C HIS A 162 -9.23 -6.69 4.08
N ARG A 163 -9.49 -5.51 3.49
CA ARG A 163 -9.02 -4.21 3.97
C ARG A 163 -10.22 -3.40 4.45
N ILE A 164 -10.01 -2.58 5.47
CA ILE A 164 -11.05 -1.70 6.03
C ILE A 164 -10.60 -0.26 5.84
N ILE A 165 -11.51 0.57 5.35
CA ILE A 165 -11.33 2.01 5.27
C ILE A 165 -11.59 2.60 6.66
N LEU A 166 -10.70 3.47 7.10
CA LEU A 166 -10.80 4.17 8.37
C LEU A 166 -11.58 5.48 8.22
N PRO A 167 -12.37 5.90 9.23
CA PRO A 167 -13.01 7.20 9.22
C PRO A 167 -12.02 8.36 9.06
N ALA A 168 -12.41 9.38 8.30
CA ALA A 168 -11.55 10.53 8.01
C ALA A 168 -11.13 11.30 9.27
N CYS A 169 -12.01 11.43 10.27
CA CYS A 169 -11.69 12.04 11.57
C CYS A 169 -10.56 11.29 12.30
N VAL A 170 -10.59 9.95 12.30
CA VAL A 170 -9.56 9.10 12.91
C VAL A 170 -8.24 9.27 12.20
N VAL A 171 -8.25 9.19 10.86
CA VAL A 171 -7.04 9.35 10.04
C VAL A 171 -6.44 10.74 10.24
N ASN A 172 -7.27 11.79 10.28
CA ASN A 172 -6.85 13.17 10.54
C ASN A 172 -6.11 13.30 11.88
N VAL A 173 -6.70 12.80 12.97
CA VAL A 173 -6.09 12.91 14.30
C VAL A 173 -4.78 12.13 14.39
N ILE A 174 -4.72 10.91 13.84
CA ILE A 174 -3.49 10.11 13.83
C ILE A 174 -2.39 10.78 12.99
N ARG A 175 -2.72 11.38 11.83
CA ARG A 175 -1.75 12.10 10.99
C ARG A 175 -1.26 13.39 11.65
N LYS A 176 -2.10 14.06 12.44
CA LYS A 176 -1.71 15.24 13.24
C LYS A 176 -0.74 14.87 14.37
N GLU A 177 -1.00 13.77 15.08
CA GLU A 177 -0.15 13.30 16.18
C GLU A 177 1.21 12.80 15.66
N PHE A 178 1.21 12.08 14.53
CA PHE A 178 2.40 11.51 13.93
C PHE A 178 2.57 12.02 12.50
N PRO A 179 3.07 13.26 12.31
CA PRO A 179 3.18 13.86 10.98
C PRO A 179 4.21 13.16 10.09
N SER A 180 3.97 13.21 8.78
CA SER A 180 4.99 12.89 7.76
C SER A 180 5.83 14.13 7.49
N LEU A 181 7.14 13.99 7.34
CA LEU A 181 8.05 15.13 7.07
C LEU A 181 7.68 15.84 5.76
N ASP A 182 7.34 15.06 4.73
CA ASP A 182 7.01 15.59 3.40
C ASP A 182 5.52 15.95 3.26
N GLY A 183 4.69 15.67 4.28
CA GLY A 183 3.24 15.85 4.21
C GLY A 183 2.50 14.92 3.23
N VAL A 184 3.22 14.12 2.45
CA VAL A 184 2.64 13.15 1.52
C VAL A 184 2.26 11.86 2.27
N TYR A 185 1.02 11.42 2.08
CA TYR A 185 0.49 10.18 2.64
C TYR A 185 -0.03 9.30 1.50
N GLU A 186 0.35 8.02 1.53
CA GLU A 186 -0.30 7.02 0.68
C GLU A 186 -1.76 6.84 1.12
N GLY A 187 -2.68 6.92 0.16
CA GLY A 187 -4.09 6.63 0.37
C GLY A 187 -4.38 5.13 0.49
N PHE A 188 -5.64 4.79 0.70
CA PHE A 188 -6.14 3.43 0.70
C PHE A 188 -5.85 2.73 -0.62
N LYS A 189 -5.23 1.55 -0.54
CA LYS A 189 -5.02 0.65 -1.66
C LYS A 189 -5.92 -0.54 -1.46
N GLU A 190 -6.63 -0.96 -2.51
CA GLU A 190 -7.40 -2.19 -2.48
C GLU A 190 -6.46 -3.41 -2.38
N CYS A 191 -7.00 -4.57 -2.03
CA CYS A 191 -6.25 -5.81 -2.13
C CYS A 191 -6.42 -6.32 -3.55
N GLU A 192 -5.34 -6.37 -4.32
CA GLU A 192 -5.35 -6.98 -5.65
C GLU A 192 -5.92 -8.40 -5.54
N SER A 193 -7.01 -8.66 -6.27
CA SER A 193 -7.51 -10.01 -6.46
C SER A 193 -6.56 -10.67 -7.44
N ASP A 194 -5.61 -11.48 -6.95
CA ASP A 194 -4.94 -12.43 -7.83
C ASP A 194 -6.03 -13.35 -8.41
N THR A 195 -6.50 -13.06 -9.62
CA THR A 195 -7.20 -14.02 -10.47
C THR A 195 -6.12 -14.87 -11.12
N SER A 196 -5.45 -15.69 -10.31
CA SER A 196 -4.53 -16.72 -10.75
C SER A 196 -4.75 -17.96 -9.89
N ASP A 197 -6.00 -18.39 -9.79
CA ASP A 197 -6.31 -19.80 -9.59
C ASP A 197 -6.81 -20.31 -10.95
N SER A 198 -5.85 -20.52 -11.86
CA SER A 198 -6.06 -21.37 -13.03
C SER A 198 -5.66 -22.79 -12.64
N GLU A 199 -6.66 -23.68 -12.75
CA GLU A 199 -6.64 -25.16 -12.74
C GLU A 199 -6.52 -25.91 -11.40
#